data_AF-A0A2M7WS95-F1
#
_entry.id   AF-A0A2M7WS95-F1
#
_cell.length_a   1.000
_cell.length_b   1.000
_cell.length_c   1.000
_cell.angle_alpha   90.00
_cell.angle_beta   90.00
_cell.angle_gamma   90.00
#
_symmetry.space_group_name_H-M   'P 1'
#
loop_
_entity.id
_entity.type
_entity.pdbx_description
1 polymer ?
#
loop_
_entity_poly.entity_id
_entity_poly.type
_entity_poly.pdbx_seq_one_letter_code
_entity_poly.pdbx_strand_id
1 'polypeptide(L)'
;MKVKKYLNVSIIVLLLLPTVAFAALTGVKDLITSIQGLINPLLSLAVGLALVAFFWGLAKFIFRLGGDEKAVEDGKRIMKWGLIALFVMVSVWGIIELIQQDLLGLNSGSTSSGVGGRYTGPSGPPQ
;
A
#
# COMPACT_ATOMS: atom_id res chain seq x y z
N MET A 1 -52.42 -21.92 17.46
CA MET A 1 -51.80 -20.56 17.39
C MET A 1 -50.29 -20.51 17.66
N LYS A 2 -49.65 -21.55 18.24
CA LYS A 2 -48.22 -21.49 18.64
C LYS A 2 -47.21 -21.49 17.48
N VAL A 3 -47.51 -22.14 16.35
CA VAL A 3 -46.59 -22.25 15.19
C VAL A 3 -46.26 -20.89 14.56
N LYS A 4 -47.24 -20.00 14.44
CA LYS A 4 -47.02 -18.63 13.91
C LYS A 4 -46.08 -17.80 14.80
N LYS A 5 -46.06 -18.08 16.12
CA LYS A 5 -45.16 -17.42 17.07
C LYS A 5 -43.71 -17.86 16.88
N TYR A 6 -43.47 -19.16 16.68
CA TYR A 6 -42.11 -19.66 16.41
C TYR A 6 -41.62 -19.29 15.00
N LEU A 7 -42.52 -19.26 14.01
CA LEU A 7 -42.20 -18.81 12.65
C LEU A 7 -41.74 -17.35 12.62
N ASN A 8 -42.44 -16.45 13.33
CA ASN A 8 -42.03 -15.04 13.42
C ASN A 8 -40.71 -14.86 14.18
N VAL A 9 -40.44 -15.67 15.21
CA VAL A 9 -39.17 -15.61 15.96
C VAL A 9 -38.00 -16.08 15.11
N SER A 10 -38.15 -17.15 14.32
CA SER A 10 -37.11 -17.60 13.38
C SER A 10 -36.80 -16.55 12.29
N ILE A 11 -37.82 -15.86 11.79
CA ILE A 11 -37.64 -14.79 10.79
C ILE A 11 -36.83 -13.62 11.34
N ILE A 12 -37.09 -13.23 12.60
CA ILE A 12 -36.36 -12.16 13.28
C ILE A 12 -34.90 -12.55 13.51
N VAL A 13 -34.62 -13.79 13.90
CA VAL A 13 -33.25 -14.30 14.07
C VAL A 13 -32.51 -14.33 12.73
N LEU A 14 -33.16 -14.77 11.65
CA LEU A 14 -32.56 -14.81 10.32
C LEU A 14 -32.20 -13.41 9.79
N LEU A 15 -32.99 -12.39 10.12
CA LEU A 15 -32.74 -10.99 9.76
C LEU A 15 -31.60 -10.35 10.57
N LEU A 16 -31.25 -10.90 11.74
CA LEU A 16 -30.15 -10.41 12.58
C LEU A 16 -28.81 -11.04 12.21
N LEU A 17 -28.78 -12.22 11.57
CA LEU A 17 -27.54 -12.89 11.13
C LEU A 17 -26.63 -12.00 10.25
N PRO A 18 -27.13 -11.26 9.25
CA PRO A 18 -26.30 -10.36 8.46
C PRO A 18 -25.64 -9.30 9.33
N THR A 19 -26.38 -8.72 10.29
CA THR A 19 -25.86 -7.65 11.15
C THR A 19 -24.72 -8.14 12.05
N VAL A 20 -24.80 -9.37 12.55
CA VAL A 20 -23.73 -10.01 13.33
C VAL A 20 -22.51 -10.34 12.45
N ALA A 21 -22.73 -10.81 11.22
CA ALA A 21 -21.66 -11.04 10.25
C ALA A 21 -20.93 -9.73 9.86
N PHE A 22 -21.68 -8.65 9.64
CA PHE A 22 -21.11 -7.32 9.37
C PHE A 22 -20.37 -6.75 10.60
N ALA A 23 -20.87 -6.97 11.82
CA ALA A 23 -20.19 -6.54 13.05
C ALA A 23 -18.86 -7.30 13.29
N ALA A 24 -18.82 -8.61 13.04
CA ALA A 24 -17.59 -9.39 13.10
C ALA A 24 -16.56 -8.94 12.06
N LEU A 25 -17.01 -8.52 10.87
CA LEU A 25 -16.14 -8.00 9.83
C LEU A 25 -15.44 -6.69 10.24
N THR A 26 -16.09 -5.82 11.02
CA THR A 26 -15.49 -4.57 11.52
C THR A 26 -14.27 -4.84 12.39
N GLY A 27 -14.34 -5.79 13.33
CA GLY A 27 -13.18 -6.13 14.17
C GLY A 27 -11.99 -6.69 13.38
N VAL A 28 -12.25 -7.45 12.32
CA VAL A 28 -11.20 -7.95 11.41
C VAL A 28 -10.61 -6.81 10.59
N LYS A 29 -11.44 -5.87 10.11
CA LYS A 29 -10.98 -4.67 9.40
C LYS A 29 -10.08 -3.81 10.27
N ASP A 30 -10.44 -3.58 11.53
CA ASP A 30 -9.64 -2.78 12.47
C ASP A 30 -8.26 -3.39 12.75
N LEU A 31 -8.19 -4.72 12.79
CA LEU A 31 -6.92 -5.44 12.91
C LEU A 31 -6.06 -5.26 11.65
N ILE A 32 -6.67 -5.41 10.48
CA ILE A 32 -5.99 -5.23 9.18
C ILE A 32 -5.49 -3.80 9.02
N THR A 33 -6.29 -2.79 9.35
CA THR A 33 -5.89 -1.37 9.25
C THR A 33 -4.77 -1.03 10.24
N SER A 34 -4.82 -1.58 11.45
CA SER A 34 -3.74 -1.42 12.44
C SER A 34 -2.41 -2.02 11.94
N ILE A 35 -2.46 -3.21 11.34
CA ILE A 35 -1.29 -3.86 10.73
C ILE A 35 -0.80 -3.07 9.52
N GLN A 36 -1.70 -2.62 8.65
CA GLN A 36 -1.33 -1.80 7.48
C GLN A 36 -0.69 -0.48 7.90
N GLY A 37 -1.15 0.16 8.98
CA GLY A 37 -0.54 1.38 9.52
C GLY A 37 0.92 1.20 9.95
N LEU A 38 1.33 -0.02 10.31
CA LEU A 38 2.72 -0.35 10.64
C LEU A 38 3.54 -0.77 9.41
N ILE A 39 2.92 -1.50 8.47
CA ILE A 39 3.61 -2.05 7.29
C ILE A 39 3.89 -0.96 6.25
N ASN A 40 2.92 -0.08 5.95
CA ASN A 40 3.08 0.94 4.91
C ASN A 40 4.34 1.83 5.06
N PRO A 41 4.61 2.42 6.24
CA PRO A 41 5.82 3.23 6.42
C PRO A 41 7.09 2.39 6.32
N LEU A 42 7.06 1.14 6.79
CA LEU A 42 8.19 0.22 6.71
C LEU A 42 8.49 -0.15 5.25
N LEU A 43 7.46 -0.37 4.44
CA LEU A 43 7.58 -0.67 3.01
C LEU A 43 8.18 0.53 2.26
N SER A 44 7.67 1.74 2.51
CA SER A 44 8.18 2.97 1.93
C SER A 44 9.67 3.19 2.28
N LEU A 45 10.04 2.95 3.53
CA LEU A 45 11.43 3.01 3.98
C LEU A 45 12.32 1.94 3.32
N ALA A 46 11.82 0.71 3.20
CA ALA A 46 12.53 -0.39 2.56
C ALA A 46 12.82 -0.11 1.08
N VAL A 47 11.86 0.47 0.35
CA VAL A 47 12.05 0.89 -1.05
C VAL A 47 13.11 1.99 -1.14
N GLY A 48 13.07 2.99 -0.27
CA GLY A 48 14.10 4.04 -0.20
C GLY A 48 15.50 3.47 0.04
N LEU A 49 15.65 2.57 1.01
CA LEU A 49 16.91 1.90 1.32
C LEU A 49 17.39 1.00 0.18
N ALA A 50 16.48 0.28 -0.48
CA ALA A 50 16.80 -0.57 -1.63
C ALA A 50 17.36 0.25 -2.81
N LEU A 51 16.78 1.43 -3.09
CA LEU A 51 17.28 2.34 -4.12
C LEU A 51 18.70 2.84 -3.77
N VAL A 52 18.92 3.26 -2.53
CA VAL A 52 20.26 3.69 -2.08
C VAL A 52 21.28 2.56 -2.20
N ALA A 53 20.94 1.34 -1.78
CA ALA A 53 21.80 0.17 -1.90
C ALA A 53 22.07 -0.21 -3.36
N PHE A 54 21.09 -0.06 -4.25
CA PHE A 54 21.23 -0.29 -5.69
C PHE A 54 22.24 0.70 -6.32
N PHE A 55 22.08 2.00 -6.06
CA PHE A 55 23.02 3.02 -6.55
C PHE A 55 24.43 2.82 -5.97
N TRP A 56 24.54 2.45 -4.70
CA TRP A 56 25.83 2.15 -4.07
C TRP A 56 26.52 0.92 -4.71
N GLY A 57 25.75 -0.13 -5.01
CA GLY A 57 26.23 -1.31 -5.73
C GLY A 57 26.69 -0.98 -7.16
N LEU A 58 25.92 -0.15 -7.86
CA LEU A 58 26.24 0.30 -9.22
C LEU A 58 27.51 1.17 -9.25
N ALA A 59 27.63 2.14 -8.33
CA ALA A 59 28.82 2.97 -8.21
C ALA A 59 30.07 2.12 -7.94
N LYS A 60 29.99 1.19 -6.98
CA LYS A 60 31.09 0.28 -6.64
C LYS A 60 31.48 -0.62 -7.82
N PHE A 61 30.53 -1.02 -8.66
CA PHE A 61 30.80 -1.77 -9.88
C PHE A 61 31.57 -0.91 -10.90
N ILE A 62 31.06 0.30 -11.17
CA ILE A 62 31.66 1.22 -12.15
C ILE A 62 33.10 1.58 -11.76
N PHE A 63 33.35 1.91 -10.49
CA PHE A 63 34.69 2.27 -10.01
C PHE A 63 35.69 1.10 -10.02
N ARG A 64 35.23 -0.15 -10.08
CA ARG A 64 36.10 -1.34 -10.06
C ARG A 64 36.32 -1.97 -11.44
N LEU A 65 35.68 -1.44 -12.48
CA LEU A 65 35.86 -1.87 -13.87
C LEU A 65 37.28 -1.66 -14.44
N GLY A 66 38.11 -0.85 -13.78
CA GLY A 66 39.40 -0.39 -14.33
C GLY A 66 40.66 -1.13 -13.90
N GLY A 67 40.61 -2.24 -13.14
CA GLY A 67 41.87 -2.80 -12.62
C GLY A 67 41.92 -4.27 -12.17
N ASP A 68 40.80 -4.99 -12.03
CA ASP A 68 40.85 -6.37 -11.52
C ASP A 68 39.68 -7.21 -12.08
N GLU A 69 39.97 -8.14 -12.99
CA GLU A 69 38.98 -8.97 -13.69
C GLU A 69 38.10 -9.80 -12.73
N LYS A 70 38.65 -10.26 -11.61
CA LYS A 70 37.87 -10.99 -10.60
C LYS A 70 36.86 -10.08 -9.89
N ALA A 71 37.27 -8.84 -9.60
CA ALA A 71 36.38 -7.86 -8.99
C ALA A 71 35.27 -7.38 -9.95
N VAL A 72 35.55 -7.36 -11.24
CA VAL A 72 34.54 -7.09 -12.28
C VAL A 72 33.50 -8.20 -12.34
N GLU A 73 33.92 -9.45 -12.27
CA GLU A 73 33.01 -10.60 -12.34
C GLU A 73 32.10 -10.68 -11.10
N ASP A 74 32.65 -10.44 -9.91
CA ASP A 74 31.88 -10.31 -8.68
C ASP A 74 30.94 -9.09 -8.69
N GLY A 75 31.40 -7.96 -9.23
CA GLY A 75 30.58 -6.76 -9.38
C GLY A 75 29.40 -6.95 -10.35
N LYS A 76 29.61 -7.67 -11.46
CA LYS A 76 28.53 -8.10 -12.37
C LYS A 76 27.52 -9.00 -11.67
N ARG A 77 27.97 -9.91 -10.80
CA ARG A 77 27.06 -10.77 -10.02
C ARG A 77 26.18 -9.92 -9.09
N ILE A 78 26.77 -9.01 -8.32
CA ILE A 78 26.05 -8.11 -7.42
C ILE A 78 25.07 -7.20 -8.19
N MET A 79 25.47 -6.67 -9.35
CA MET A 79 24.60 -5.85 -10.20
C MET A 79 23.38 -6.63 -10.68
N LYS A 80 23.55 -7.88 -11.13
CA LYS A 80 22.43 -8.74 -11.52
C LYS A 80 21.47 -8.96 -10.36
N TRP A 81 21.99 -9.32 -9.19
CA TRP A 81 21.13 -9.50 -8.00
C TRP A 81 20.41 -8.21 -7.58
N GLY A 82 21.07 -7.05 -7.67
CA GLY A 82 20.45 -5.75 -7.42
C GLY A 82 19.35 -5.40 -8.41
N LEU A 83 19.57 -5.67 -9.70
CA LEU A 83 18.58 -5.46 -10.76
C LEU A 83 17.36 -6.38 -10.59
N ILE A 84 17.58 -7.66 -10.26
CA ILE A 84 16.50 -8.60 -9.98
C ILE A 84 15.67 -8.13 -8.77
N ALA A 85 16.32 -7.71 -7.69
CA ALA A 85 15.63 -7.21 -6.50
C ALA A 85 14.79 -5.97 -6.79
N LEU A 86 15.35 -5.02 -7.57
CA LEU A 86 14.63 -3.83 -8.00
C LEU A 86 13.44 -4.18 -8.90
N PHE A 87 13.63 -5.07 -9.87
CA PHE A 87 12.58 -5.52 -10.78
C PHE A 87 11.40 -6.16 -10.03
N VAL A 88 11.67 -7.04 -9.06
CA VAL A 88 10.61 -7.67 -8.26
C VAL A 88 9.86 -6.64 -7.43
N MET A 89 10.56 -5.71 -6.76
CA MET A 89 9.91 -4.66 -5.96
C MET A 89 9.01 -3.76 -6.79
N VAL A 90 9.49 -3.29 -7.95
CA VAL A 90 8.71 -2.45 -8.87
C VAL A 90 7.55 -3.23 -9.49
N SER A 91 7.77 -4.49 -9.86
CA SER A 91 6.74 -5.34 -10.46
C SER A 91 5.59 -5.61 -9.48
N VAL A 92 5.88 -5.92 -8.22
CA VAL A 92 4.86 -6.12 -7.19
C VAL A 92 4.06 -4.84 -6.97
N TRP A 93 4.72 -3.69 -6.82
CA TRP A 93 4.02 -2.41 -6.64
C TRP A 93 3.16 -2.03 -7.85
N GLY A 94 3.69 -2.17 -9.07
CA GLY A 94 2.94 -1.91 -10.30
C GLY A 94 1.73 -2.81 -10.47
N ILE A 95 1.84 -4.10 -10.13
CA ILE A 95 0.70 -5.02 -10.17
C ILE A 95 -0.35 -4.66 -9.10
N ILE A 96 0.08 -4.29 -7.88
CA ILE A 96 -0.83 -3.85 -6.82
C ILE A 96 -1.61 -2.60 -7.26
N GLU A 97 -0.92 -1.62 -7.84
CA GLU A 97 -1.52 -0.38 -8.35
C GLU A 97 -2.53 -0.68 -9.47
N LEU A 98 -2.16 -1.52 -10.45
CA LEU A 98 -3.07 -1.92 -11.53
C LEU A 98 -4.30 -2.64 -11.00
N ILE A 99 -4.16 -3.55 -10.03
CA ILE A 99 -5.29 -4.23 -9.39
C ILE A 99 -6.21 -3.23 -8.67
N GLN A 100 -5.65 -2.24 -7.97
CA GLN A 100 -6.44 -1.24 -7.27
C GLN A 100 -7.22 -0.33 -8.25
N GLN A 101 -6.57 0.09 -9.33
CA GLN A 101 -7.14 1.00 -10.32
C GLN A 101 -8.17 0.30 -11.22
N ASP A 102 -7.84 -0.88 -11.76
CA ASP A 102 -8.65 -1.54 -12.78
C ASP A 102 -9.69 -2.50 -12.20
N LEU A 103 -9.41 -3.18 -11.08
CA LEU A 103 -10.34 -4.17 -10.50
C LEU A 103 -11.21 -3.61 -9.37
N LEU A 104 -10.71 -2.65 -8.61
CA LEU A 104 -11.46 -2.05 -7.50
C LEU A 104 -12.08 -0.69 -7.84
N GLY A 105 -11.81 -0.14 -9.03
CA GLY A 105 -12.35 1.15 -9.48
C GLY A 105 -11.95 2.31 -8.57
N LEU A 106 -10.92 2.13 -7.74
CA LEU A 106 -10.40 3.16 -6.86
C LEU A 106 -9.55 4.08 -7.74
N ASN A 107 -10.19 5.12 -8.28
CA ASN A 107 -9.49 6.23 -8.91
C ASN A 107 -8.72 6.96 -7.81
N SER A 108 -7.51 6.50 -7.53
CA SER A 108 -6.52 7.19 -6.71
C SER A 108 -6.01 8.39 -7.50
N GLY A 109 -6.88 9.37 -7.69
CA GLY A 109 -6.46 10.73 -8.00
C GLY A 109 -5.49 11.12 -6.91
N SER A 110 -4.21 11.11 -7.26
CA SER A 110 -3.10 11.59 -6.45
C SER A 110 -3.35 13.05 -6.14
N THR A 111 -4.23 13.33 -5.18
CA THR A 111 -4.47 14.67 -4.69
C THR A 111 -3.40 14.88 -3.65
N SER A 112 -2.25 15.30 -4.16
CA SER A 112 -1.37 16.27 -3.53
C SER A 112 -2.04 16.97 -2.35
N SER A 113 -1.86 16.40 -1.15
CA SER A 113 -2.05 17.13 0.08
C SER A 113 -0.85 18.08 0.18
N GLY A 114 -0.99 19.28 -0.40
CA GLY A 114 0.09 20.23 -0.46
C GLY A 114 -0.25 21.55 -1.14
N VAL A 115 -0.75 22.48 -0.31
CA VAL A 115 -0.59 23.94 -0.43
C VAL A 115 -1.56 24.70 -1.34
N GLY A 116 -2.43 25.49 -0.70
CA GLY A 116 -2.99 26.72 -1.27
C GLY A 116 -4.51 26.85 -1.11
N GLY A 117 -4.98 27.57 -0.08
CA GLY A 117 -6.38 28.00 -0.04
C GLY A 117 -7.05 28.19 1.33
N ARG A 118 -6.31 28.28 2.44
CA ARG A 118 -6.88 28.76 3.72
C ARG A 118 -6.89 30.29 3.76
N TYR A 119 -7.66 30.95 2.89
CA TYR A 119 -7.97 32.38 3.01
C TYR A 119 -9.37 32.70 2.46
N THR A 120 -10.41 32.02 2.94
CA THR A 120 -11.77 32.54 2.85
C THR A 120 -12.35 32.66 4.26
N GLY A 121 -11.88 33.69 4.96
CA GLY A 121 -12.45 34.22 6.19
C GLY A 121 -12.64 35.74 6.02
N PRO A 122 -13.66 36.34 6.64
CA PRO A 122 -14.38 37.49 6.09
C PRO A 122 -13.74 38.84 6.41
N SER A 123 -13.64 39.75 5.42
CA SER A 123 -13.09 41.10 5.63
C SER A 123 -13.77 42.22 4.79
N GLY A 124 -14.95 42.67 5.26
CA GLY A 124 -15.48 44.06 5.28
C GLY A 124 -16.16 44.67 4.02
N PRO A 125 -16.82 45.86 4.10
CA PRO A 125 -17.60 46.50 5.20
C PRO A 125 -19.09 46.72 4.75
N PRO A 126 -19.99 47.31 5.57
CA PRO A 126 -21.44 47.31 5.29
C PRO A 126 -21.82 48.27 4.15
N GLN A 127 -22.84 47.87 3.37
CA GLN A 127 -23.64 48.74 2.50
C GLN A 127 -25.06 48.77 3.06
#